data_AF-A0A1B9AF85-F1
#
_entry.id   AF-A0A1B9AF85-F1
#
_cell.length_a   1.000
_cell.length_b   1.000
_cell.length_c   1.000
_cell.angle_alpha   90.00
_cell.angle_beta   90.00
_cell.angle_gamma   90.00
#
_symmetry.space_group_name_H-M   'P 1'
#
loop_
_entity.id
_entity.type
_entity.pdbx_description
1 polymer ?
#
loop_
_entity_poly.entity_id
_entity_poly.type
_entity_poly.pdbx_seq_one_letter_code
_entity_poly.pdbx_strand_id
1 'polypeptide(L)' 'MVNVTVLIDFMGKNYQTNVLAPRDTDESEIRQLAYEQVRKQWTPETK' A
#
# COMPACT_ATOMS: atom_id res chain seq x y z
N MET A 1 -2.24 -5.29 16.07
CA MET A 1 -2.13 -4.66 14.74
C MET A 1 -2.11 -3.15 14.91
N VAL A 2 -1.44 -2.45 14.02
CA VAL A 2 -1.40 -1.00 13.92
C VAL A 2 -1.86 -0.59 12.53
N ASN A 3 -2.40 0.62 12.42
CA ASN A 3 -2.72 1.23 11.14
C ASN A 3 -1.58 2.19 10.78
N VAL A 4 -0.95 1.94 9.64
CA VAL A 4 0.17 2.75 9.14
C VAL A 4 -0.28 3.44 7.86
N THR A 5 -0.25 4.77 7.87
CA THR A 5 -0.50 5.57 6.66
C THR A 5 0.77 5.66 5.84
N VAL A 6 0.70 5.25 4.57
CA VAL A 6 1.83 5.19 3.64
C VAL A 6 1.51 6.01 2.39
N LEU A 7 2.49 6.76 1.91
CA LEU A 7 2.45 7.44 0.62
C LEU A 7 3.17 6.59 -0.43
N ILE A 8 2.50 6.27 -1.54
CA ILE A 8 3.03 5.46 -2.63
C ILE A 8 3.01 6.30 -3.92
N ASP A 9 4.15 6.38 -4.58
CA ASP A 9 4.20 6.83 -5.97
C ASP A 9 3.74 5.68 -6.88
N PHE A 10 2.72 5.93 -7.68
CA PHE A 10 2.20 4.97 -8.64
C PHE A 10 1.71 5.74 -9.88
N MET A 11 2.13 5.32 -11.08
CA MET A 11 1.75 5.97 -12.35
C MET A 11 2.00 7.50 -12.37
N GLY A 12 3.09 7.96 -11.73
CA GLY A 12 3.46 9.38 -11.65
C GLY A 12 2.58 10.23 -10.76
N LYS A 13 1.82 9.61 -9.84
CA LYS A 13 0.99 10.28 -8.84
C LYS A 13 1.25 9.67 -7.46
N ASN A 14 1.11 10.51 -6.43
CA ASN A 14 1.22 10.07 -5.04
C ASN A 14 -0.17 9.67 -4.50
N TYR A 15 -0.26 8.46 -3.96
CA TYR A 15 -1.45 7.90 -3.34
C TYR A 15 -1.20 7.61 -1.88
N GLN A 16 -2.11 8.07 -1.02
CA GLN A 16 -2.09 7.74 0.40
C GLN A 16 -2.97 6.52 0.64
N THR A 17 -2.43 5.50 1.29
CA THR A 17 -3.20 4.32 1.73
C THR A 17 -2.87 3.94 3.17
N ASN A 18 -3.76 3.17 3.78
CA ASN A 18 -3.65 2.70 5.15
C ASN A 18 -3.41 1.19 5.17
N VAL A 19 -2.31 0.76 5.77
CA VAL A 19 -1.95 -0.65 5.91
C VAL A 19 -2.17 -1.09 7.34
N LEU A 20 -2.97 -2.15 7.53
CA LEU A 20 -3.08 -2.83 8.81
C LEU A 20 -1.98 -3.90 8.89
N ALA A 21 -1.02 -3.71 9.78
CA ALA A 21 0.11 -4.62 9.97
C ALA A 21 0.34 -4.95 11.46
N PRO A 22 0.95 -6.09 11.80
CA PRO A 22 1.60 -6.28 13.09
C PRO A 22 2.59 -5.15 13.42
N ARG A 23 2.89 -4.96 14.72
CA ARG A 23 3.84 -3.91 15.16
C ARG A 23 5.27 -4.17 14.71
N ASP A 24 5.61 -5.45 14.53
CA ASP A 24 6.97 -5.92 14.24
C ASP A 24 7.17 -6.17 12.74
N THR A 25 6.21 -5.77 11.91
CA THR A 25 6.32 -5.88 10.45
C THR A 25 7.34 -4.89 9.92
N ASP A 26 8.20 -5.37 9.03
CA ASP A 26 9.23 -4.54 8.41
C ASP A 26 8.64 -3.45 7.52
N GLU A 27 9.29 -2.29 7.48
CA GLU A 27 8.83 -1.14 6.70
C GLU A 27 8.74 -1.44 5.19
N SER A 28 9.63 -2.30 4.66
CA SER A 28 9.60 -2.73 3.26
C SER A 28 8.38 -3.60 2.95
N GLU A 29 7.98 -4.47 3.88
CA GLU A 29 6.77 -5.29 3.77
C GLU A 29 5.51 -4.41 3.83
N ILE A 30 5.47 -3.43 4.74
CA ILE A 30 4.38 -2.45 4.83
C ILE A 30 4.27 -1.66 3.51
N ARG A 31 5.39 -1.24 2.92
CA ARG A 31 5.41 -0.54 1.63
C ARG A 31 4.92 -1.42 0.49
N GLN A 32 5.32 -2.70 0.45
CA GLN A 32 4.85 -3.64 -0.57
C GLN A 32 3.33 -3.83 -0.49
N LEU A 33 2.79 -4.01 0.72
CA LEU A 33 1.35 -4.12 0.95
C LEU A 33 0.61 -2.85 0.51
N ALA A 34 1.14 -1.66 0.85
CA ALA A 34 0.60 -0.38 0.41
C ALA A 34 0.58 -0.26 -1.12
N TYR A 35 1.67 -0.63 -1.79
CA TYR A 35 1.77 -0.60 -3.25
C TYR A 35 0.75 -1.53 -3.90
N GLU A 36 0.58 -2.75 -3.38
CA GLU A 36 -0.40 -3.69 -3.90
C GLU A 36 -1.84 -3.23 -3.73
N GLN A 37 -2.17 -2.58 -2.61
CA GLN A 37 -3.48 -1.97 -2.40
C GLN A 37 -3.76 -0.88 -3.42
N VAL A 38 -2.81 0.05 -3.62
CA VAL A 38 -2.93 1.12 -4.62
C VAL A 38 -3.05 0.53 -6.02
N ARG A 39 -2.21 -0.45 -6.36
CA ARG A 39 -2.29 -1.14 -7.66
C ARG A 39 -3.67 -1.76 -7.86
N LYS A 40 -4.18 -2.58 -6.92
CA LYS A 40 -5.51 -3.20 -7.03
C LYS A 40 -6.66 -2.20 -7.14
N GLN A 41 -6.54 -1.05 -6.46
CA GLN A 41 -7.55 -0.01 -6.51
C GLN A 41 -7.60 0.70 -7.87
N TRP A 42 -6.44 0.88 -8.53
CA TRP A 42 -6.32 1.73 -9.72
C TRP A 42 -6.07 0.96 -11.02
N THR A 43 -5.71 -0.32 -10.95
CA THR A 43 -5.68 -1.22 -12.11
C THR A 43 -6.83 -2.22 -11.97
N PRO A 44 -7.91 -2.09 -12.75
CA PRO A 44 -8.95 -3.12 -12.77
C PRO A 44 -8.31 -4.44 -13.21
N GLU A 45 -8.53 -5.50 -12.42
CA GLU A 45 -8.15 -6.86 -12.84
C GLU A 45 -8.84 -7.14 -14.18
N THR A 46 -8.05 -7.24 -15.25
CA THR A 46 -8.56 -7.61 -16.56
C THR A 46 -8.98 -9.07 -16.45
N LYS A 47 -10.29 -9.31 -16.30
CA LYS A 47 -10.89 -10.64 -16.34
C LYS A 47 -10.85 -11.25 -17.73
#